data_AF-V5I403-F1
#
_entry.id   AF-V5I403-F1
#
_cell.length_a   1.000
_cell.length_b   1.000
_cell.length_c   1.000
_cell.angle_alpha   90.00
_cell.angle_beta   90.00
_cell.angle_gamma   90.00
#
_symmetry.space_group_name_H-M   'P 1'
#
loop_
_entity.id
_entity.type
_entity.pdbx_description
1 polymer ?
#
loop_
_entity_poly.entity_id
_entity_poly.type
_entity_poly.pdbx_seq_one_letter_code
_entity_poly.pdbx_strand_id
1 'polypeptide(L)'
;TVDKTFENAVGLPSWITERKSFLNTLLSLCHNQNPRERISNDTINWENCEYRCRHDKNEEGHVKHLPENTPCGTGKICKNKYVVWTNLLHLPSCR
;
A
#
# COMPACT_ATOMS: atom_id res chain seq x y z
N THR A 1 -4.47 25.84 1.67
CA THR A 1 -4.66 24.42 1.33
C THR A 1 -3.55 23.67 2.03
N VAL A 2 -3.85 22.87 3.06
CA VAL A 2 -2.80 22.14 3.80
C VAL A 2 -2.25 21.09 2.87
N ASP A 3 -1.03 21.32 2.38
CA ASP A 3 -0.23 20.35 1.65
C ASP A 3 -0.16 19.08 2.52
N LYS A 4 -0.89 18.05 2.10
CA LYS A 4 -0.88 16.73 2.75
C LYS A 4 0.43 16.07 2.38
N THR A 5 1.50 16.51 3.01
CA THR A 5 2.87 16.09 2.72
C THR A 5 3.01 14.61 3.01
N PHE A 6 3.03 13.80 1.97
CA PHE A 6 3.73 12.53 2.00
C PHE A 6 5.15 12.83 2.42
N GLU A 7 5.49 12.56 3.70
CA GLU A 7 6.81 12.93 4.22
C GLU A 7 7.92 12.32 3.37
N ASN A 8 7.66 11.21 2.65
CA ASN A 8 8.51 10.75 1.57
C ASN A 8 7.78 9.81 0.59
N ALA A 9 7.53 10.26 -0.65
CA ALA A 9 7.44 9.33 -1.79
C ALA A 9 8.83 8.71 -2.13
N VAL A 10 9.88 9.25 -1.51
CA VAL A 10 11.26 8.75 -1.52
C VAL A 10 11.31 7.43 -0.75
N GLY A 11 11.88 6.38 -1.34
CA GLY A 11 11.99 5.07 -0.70
C GLY A 11 10.90 4.07 -1.06
N LEU A 12 9.83 4.49 -1.76
CA LEU A 12 8.92 3.52 -2.37
C LEU A 12 9.69 2.68 -3.41
N PRO A 13 9.41 1.36 -3.48
CA PRO A 13 10.05 0.49 -4.45
C PRO A 13 9.83 0.94 -5.90
N SER A 14 10.79 0.63 -6.77
CA SER A 14 10.77 1.02 -8.18
C SER A 14 9.61 0.44 -8.99
N TRP A 15 8.98 -0.65 -8.53
CA TRP A 15 7.78 -1.23 -9.15
C TRP A 15 6.50 -0.44 -8.88
N ILE A 16 6.54 0.58 -8.01
CA ILE A 16 5.44 1.53 -7.83
C ILE A 16 5.63 2.69 -8.80
N THR A 17 4.98 2.61 -9.96
CA THR A 17 5.08 3.65 -11.01
C THR A 17 4.45 4.97 -10.56
N GLU A 18 3.23 4.89 -10.04
CA GLU A 18 2.42 6.06 -9.67
C GLU A 18 2.48 6.35 -8.17
N ARG A 19 3.68 6.63 -7.66
CA ARG A 19 3.95 6.79 -6.21
C ARG A 19 3.00 7.75 -5.48
N LYS A 20 2.78 8.94 -6.03
CA LYS A 20 1.90 9.95 -5.42
C LYS A 20 0.44 9.52 -5.43
N SER A 21 -0.03 8.97 -6.56
CA SER A 21 -1.42 8.49 -6.69
C SER A 21 -1.68 7.32 -5.74
N PHE A 22 -0.74 6.37 -5.70
CA PHE A 22 -0.79 5.22 -4.81
C PHE A 22 -0.91 5.63 -3.33
N LEU A 23 -0.01 6.48 -2.85
CA LEU A 23 -0.08 6.93 -1.46
C LEU A 23 -1.34 7.75 -1.16
N ASN A 24 -1.85 8.54 -2.11
CA ASN A 24 -3.14 9.25 -1.96
C ASN A 24 -4.32 8.29 -1.84
N THR A 25 -4.33 7.20 -2.59
CA THR A 25 -5.36 6.16 -2.46
C THR A 25 -5.30 5.52 -1.08
N LEU A 26 -4.10 5.11 -0.62
CA LEU A 26 -3.95 4.54 0.72
C LEU A 26 -4.38 5.53 1.81
N LEU A 27 -4.01 6.81 1.67
CA LEU A 27 -4.36 7.85 2.62
C LEU A 27 -5.86 8.15 2.63
N SER A 28 -6.52 8.09 1.47
CA SER A 28 -7.97 8.25 1.39
C SER A 28 -8.70 7.09 2.08
N LEU A 29 -8.15 5.88 2.00
CA LEU A 29 -8.66 4.73 2.73
C LEU A 29 -8.42 4.86 4.24
N CYS A 30 -7.31 5.44 4.67
CA CYS A 30 -7.03 5.82 6.06
C CYS A 30 -8.05 6.85 6.59
N HIS A 31 -8.23 7.98 5.90
CA HIS A 31 -9.10 9.10 6.31
C HIS A 31 -10.55 8.75 6.66
N ASN A 32 -11.06 7.62 6.15
CA ASN A 32 -12.37 7.11 6.57
C ASN A 32 -12.44 6.84 8.09
N GLN A 33 -11.29 6.78 8.77
CA GLN A 33 -11.19 6.61 10.21
C GLN A 33 -10.80 7.93 10.90
N ASN A 34 -9.89 8.74 10.33
CA ASN A 34 -9.56 10.06 10.87
C ASN A 34 -8.77 10.98 9.89
N PRO A 35 -9.06 12.29 9.86
CA PRO A 35 -8.39 13.25 8.96
C PRO A 35 -6.92 13.57 9.27
N ARG A 36 -6.36 13.12 10.40
CA ARG A 36 -4.96 13.38 10.80
C ARG A 36 -3.98 12.25 10.47
N GLU A 37 -4.46 11.20 9.81
CA GLU A 37 -3.66 10.02 9.51
C GLU A 37 -2.54 10.31 8.52
N ARG A 38 -1.43 9.58 8.69
CA ARG A 38 -0.21 9.65 7.90
C ARG A 38 0.20 8.25 7.48
N ILE A 39 0.82 8.17 6.32
CA ILE A 39 1.40 6.94 5.75
C ILE A 39 2.82 7.26 5.30
N SER A 40 3.75 6.36 5.61
CA SER A 40 5.12 6.37 5.09
C SER A 40 5.49 5.00 4.49
N ASN A 41 6.58 4.93 3.73
CA ASN A 41 7.09 3.66 3.21
C ASN A 41 7.33 2.62 4.32
N ASP A 42 7.85 3.06 5.48
CA ASP A 42 8.12 2.17 6.62
C ASP A 42 6.86 1.57 7.25
N THR A 43 5.71 2.17 6.98
CA THR A 43 4.41 1.66 7.45
C THR A 43 3.77 0.66 6.49
N ILE A 44 4.36 0.42 5.30
CA ILE A 44 3.85 -0.52 4.31
C ILE A 44 4.60 -1.85 4.43
N ASN A 45 3.87 -2.91 4.75
CA ASN A 45 4.35 -4.28 4.73
C ASN A 45 3.97 -4.94 3.40
N TRP A 46 4.93 -4.99 2.47
CA TRP A 46 4.77 -5.59 1.16
C TRP A 46 4.62 -7.12 1.19
N GLU A 47 5.19 -7.79 2.20
CA GLU A 47 5.13 -9.25 2.34
C GLU A 47 3.74 -9.73 2.75
N ASN A 48 3.05 -8.95 3.57
CA ASN A 48 1.70 -9.26 4.05
C ASN A 48 0.60 -8.49 3.32
N CYS A 49 0.95 -7.71 2.29
CA CYS A 49 0.00 -6.84 1.61
C CYS A 49 -0.78 -5.93 2.57
N GLU A 50 -0.05 -5.32 3.51
CA GLU A 50 -0.61 -4.52 4.59
C GLU A 50 0.05 -3.15 4.66
N TYR A 51 -0.66 -2.17 5.20
CA TYR A 51 -0.11 -0.87 5.54
C TYR A 51 -0.75 -0.36 6.82
N ARG A 52 0.02 0.42 7.58
CA ARG A 52 -0.41 0.96 8.87
C ARG A 52 -0.71 2.45 8.74
N CYS A 53 -1.97 2.82 8.98
CA CYS A 53 -2.38 4.21 9.12
C CYS A 53 -2.02 4.69 10.53
N ARG A 54 -1.13 5.67 10.68
CA ARG A 54 -0.75 6.25 11.98
C ARG A 54 -1.27 7.68 12.10
N HIS A 55 -1.80 8.10 13.25
CA HIS A 55 -2.00 9.54 13.51
C HIS A 55 -0.69 10.22 13.87
N ASP A 56 0.00 9.67 14.87
CA ASP A 56 1.21 10.22 15.45
C ASP A 56 2.37 9.23 15.35
N LYS A 57 3.61 9.74 15.40
CA LYS A 57 4.83 8.93 15.26
C LYS A 57 4.94 7.79 16.27
N ASN A 58 4.29 7.92 17.44
CA ASN A 58 4.38 6.99 18.57
C ASN A 58 3.10 6.17 18.80
N GLU A 59 2.06 6.34 17.97
CA GLU A 59 0.86 5.50 18.08
C GLU A 59 1.01 4.19 17.30
N GLU A 60 0.36 3.14 17.81
CA GLU A 60 0.26 1.88 17.07
C GLU A 60 -0.44 2.08 15.72
N GLY A 61 -1.36 3.04 15.61
CA GLY A 61 -2.18 3.20 14.41
C GLY A 61 -3.02 1.96 14.14
N HIS A 62 -3.61 1.88 12.95
CA HIS A 62 -4.39 0.71 12.57
C HIS A 62 -3.89 0.12 11.25
N VAL A 63 -3.92 -1.20 11.17
CA VAL A 63 -3.46 -1.96 10.01
C VAL A 63 -4.62 -2.12 9.03
N LYS A 64 -4.36 -1.86 7.76
CA LYS A 64 -5.25 -2.10 6.63
C LYS A 64 -4.56 -2.95 5.58
N HIS A 65 -5.35 -3.65 4.78
CA HIS A 65 -4.82 -4.39 3.64
C HIS A 65 -4.68 -3.46 2.43
N LEU A 66 -3.58 -3.64 1.70
CA LEU A 66 -3.34 -2.99 0.42
C LEU A 66 -4.47 -3.34 -0.57
N PRO A 67 -4.84 -2.41 -1.47
CA PRO A 67 -5.83 -2.66 -2.51
C PRO A 67 -5.48 -3.88 -3.36
N GLU A 68 -6.50 -4.52 -3.91
CA GLU A 68 -6.29 -5.61 -4.87
C GLU A 68 -5.47 -5.15 -6.08
N ASN A 69 -4.66 -6.06 -6.60
CA ASN A 69 -3.73 -5.84 -7.71
C ASN A 69 -2.61 -4.82 -7.40
N THR A 70 -2.43 -4.41 -6.14
CA THR A 70 -1.29 -3.58 -5.75
C THR A 70 0.01 -4.35 -5.98
N PRO A 71 0.97 -3.82 -6.75
CA PRO A 71 2.27 -4.47 -6.92
C PRO A 71 3.07 -4.41 -5.61
N CYS A 72 3.41 -5.58 -5.07
CA CYS A 72 4.14 -5.75 -3.81
C CYS A 72 5.54 -6.35 -4.00
N GLY A 73 5.98 -6.48 -5.24
CA GLY A 73 7.32 -6.95 -5.60
C GLY A 73 7.46 -7.11 -7.11
N THR A 74 8.66 -7.38 -7.58
CA THR A 74 8.92 -7.70 -8.99
C THR A 74 8.10 -8.92 -9.42
N GLY A 75 7.08 -8.70 -10.25
CA GLY A 75 6.18 -9.76 -10.72
C GLY A 75 5.25 -10.32 -9.64
N LYS A 76 4.98 -9.55 -8.56
CA LYS A 76 4.08 -9.94 -7.47
C LYS A 76 3.03 -8.86 -7.21
N ILE A 77 1.82 -9.29 -6.91
CA ILE A 77 0.68 -8.42 -6.61
C ILE A 77 -0.07 -8.89 -5.35
N CYS A 78 -0.80 -7.97 -4.72
CA CYS A 78 -1.72 -8.28 -3.64
C CYS A 78 -3.07 -8.74 -4.18
N LYS A 79 -3.54 -9.93 -3.79
CA LYS A 79 -4.85 -10.46 -4.18
C LYS A 79 -5.46 -11.21 -3.00
N ASN A 80 -6.73 -10.93 -2.65
CA ASN A 80 -7.39 -11.53 -1.49
C ASN A 80 -6.57 -11.43 -0.18
N LYS A 81 -5.83 -10.33 0.06
CA LYS A 81 -4.93 -10.13 1.22
C LYS A 81 -3.65 -10.98 1.22
N TYR A 82 -3.37 -11.70 0.14
CA TYR A 82 -2.15 -12.50 -0.02
C TYR A 82 -1.29 -11.96 -1.16
N VAL A 83 0.01 -12.23 -1.09
CA VAL A 83 0.96 -11.97 -2.18
C VAL A 83 0.86 -13.10 -3.21
N VAL A 84 0.56 -12.75 -4.47
CA VAL A 84 0.43 -13.68 -5.59
C VAL A 84 1.38 -13.26 -6.70
N TRP A 85 2.03 -14.22 -7.36
CA TRP A 85 2.83 -13.94 -8.55
C TRP A 85 1.94 -13.56 -9.73
N THR A 86 2.28 -12.49 -10.43
CA THR A 86 1.57 -12.02 -11.63
C THR A 86 1.55 -13.10 -12.72
N ASN A 87 2.58 -13.95 -12.80
CA ASN A 87 2.63 -15.08 -13.74
C ASN A 87 1.64 -16.22 -13.39
N LEU A 88 1.16 -16.32 -12.14
CA LEU A 88 0.14 -17.31 -11.76
C LEU A 88 -1.29 -16.89 -12.12
N LEU A 89 -1.51 -15.63 -12.55
CA LEU A 89 -2.79 -15.24 -13.14
C LEU A 89 -3.02 -15.88 -14.52
N HIS A 90 -1.94 -16.32 -15.18
CA HIS A 90 -1.98 -17.14 -16.38
C HIS A 90 -1.74 -18.61 -16.02
N LEU A 91 -2.46 -19.17 -15.05
CA LEU A 91 -2.57 -20.62 -15.00
C LEU A 91 -3.30 -21.04 -16.28
N PRO A 92 -2.65 -21.74 -17.25
CA PRO A 92 -3.39 -22.34 -18.33
C PRO A 92 -4.37 -23.31 -17.67
N SER A 93 -5.65 -23.12 -17.96
CA SER A 93 -6.67 -24.11 -17.61
C SER A 93 -6.15 -25.47 -18.07
N CYS A 94 -5.85 -26.37 -17.13
CA CYS A 94 -5.47 -27.74 -17.47
C CYS A 94 -6.57 -28.29 -18.38
N ARG A 95 -6.18 -28.64 -19.60
CA ARG A 95 -7.05 -29.17 -20.65
C ARG A 95 -7.18 -30.68 -20.50
#